data_AF-A0AAW8YKE7-F1
#
_entry.id   AF-A0AAW8YKE7-F1
#
_cell.length_a   1.000
_cell.length_b   1.000
_cell.length_c   1.000
_cell.angle_alpha   90.00
_cell.angle_beta   90.00
_cell.angle_gamma   90.00
#
_symmetry.space_group_name_H-M   'P 1'
#
loop_
_entity.id
_entity.type
_entity.pdbx_description
1 polymer ?
#
loop_
_entity_poly.entity_id
_entity_poly.type
_entity_poly.pdbx_seq_one_letter_code
_entity_poly.pdbx_strand_id
1 'polypeptide(L)'
;MSHETRITLIRKSKGLTQEKLAELSHLSVRTIQRLEAGDDSSLETLRLVANALNVSVTELFESVSDENKEKEINYLAKEQTKQIEQRKSEKQIFNIKILSIFILILLLAAFIDKFPEHIQGILGILWLGLFFLSLCIMKYMKSNWRLKMNEKYPLTRDLKTEKKQ
;
A
#
# COMPACT_ATOMS: atom_id res chain seq x y z
N MET A 1 25.35 -24.92 -6.78
CA MET A 1 26.15 -23.71 -7.04
C MET A 1 26.06 -22.89 -5.76
N SER A 2 27.10 -22.88 -4.92
CA SER A 2 27.05 -22.16 -3.64
C SER A 2 27.06 -20.66 -3.92
N HIS A 3 26.01 -19.95 -3.51
CA HIS A 3 25.98 -18.50 -3.57
C HIS A 3 26.97 -17.94 -2.54
N GLU A 4 28.05 -17.28 -2.98
CA GLU A 4 28.94 -16.54 -2.08
C GLU A 4 28.15 -15.42 -1.40
N THR A 5 27.99 -15.56 -0.09
CA THR A 5 27.08 -14.75 0.71
C THR A 5 27.89 -13.77 1.57
N ARG A 6 27.58 -12.47 1.50
CA ARG A 6 28.25 -11.38 2.24
C ARG A 6 27.74 -11.19 3.66
N ILE A 7 26.79 -12.01 4.12
CA ILE A 7 26.21 -11.94 5.47
C ILE A 7 27.31 -11.91 6.54
N THR A 8 28.32 -12.78 6.42
CA THR A 8 29.46 -12.82 7.36
C THR A 8 30.23 -11.50 7.40
N LEU A 9 30.48 -10.89 6.23
CA LEU A 9 31.21 -9.62 6.12
C LEU A 9 30.41 -8.47 6.72
N ILE A 10 29.12 -8.37 6.39
CA ILE A 10 28.22 -7.30 6.87
C ILE A 10 27.98 -7.43 8.37
N ARG A 11 27.80 -8.65 8.89
CA ARG A 11 27.65 -8.89 10.32
C ARG A 11 28.89 -8.44 11.10
N LYS A 12 30.09 -8.83 10.63
CA LYS A 12 31.35 -8.46 11.27
C LYS A 12 31.62 -6.96 11.21
N SER A 13 31.30 -6.28 10.09
CA SER A 13 31.46 -4.83 9.99
C SER A 13 30.55 -4.04 10.95
N LYS A 14 29.43 -4.64 11.37
CA LYS A 14 28.52 -4.10 12.38
C LYS A 14 28.82 -4.55 13.81
N GLY A 15 29.90 -5.30 14.03
CA GLY A 15 30.31 -5.76 15.36
C GLY A 15 29.36 -6.78 15.99
N LEU A 16 28.55 -7.48 15.20
CA LEU A 16 27.54 -8.41 15.69
C LEU A 16 28.09 -9.84 15.79
N THR A 17 27.72 -10.57 16.84
CA THR A 17 27.94 -12.03 16.91
C THR A 17 26.84 -12.79 16.16
N GLN A 18 27.03 -14.09 15.88
CA GLN A 18 26.00 -14.89 15.23
C GLN A 18 24.73 -15.00 16.10
N GLU A 19 24.89 -15.09 17.42
CA GLU A 19 23.81 -15.09 18.40
C GLU A 19 23.06 -13.76 18.38
N LYS A 20 23.79 -12.64 18.30
CA LYS A 20 23.14 -11.34 18.26
C LYS A 20 22.36 -11.12 16.97
N LEU A 21 22.90 -11.58 15.84
CA LEU A 21 22.17 -11.52 14.56
C LEU A 21 20.93 -12.43 14.57
N ALA A 22 21.04 -13.62 15.15
CA ALA A 22 19.92 -14.55 15.32
C ALA A 22 18.80 -13.92 16.17
N GLU A 23 19.14 -13.28 17.28
CA GLU A 23 18.21 -12.54 18.14
C GLU A 23 17.51 -11.41 17.37
N LEU A 24 18.28 -10.57 16.66
CA LEU A 24 17.76 -9.41 15.90
C LEU A 24 16.88 -9.81 14.71
N SER A 25 17.12 -10.98 14.12
CA SER A 25 16.35 -11.49 12.99
C SER A 25 15.22 -12.44 13.40
N HIS A 26 15.09 -12.74 14.70
CA HIS A 26 14.18 -13.76 15.24
C HIS A 26 14.37 -15.15 14.60
N LEU A 27 15.62 -15.51 14.31
CA LEU A 27 15.99 -16.79 13.72
C LEU A 27 16.84 -17.61 14.70
N SER A 28 17.01 -18.90 14.42
CA SER A 28 17.95 -19.72 15.18
C SER A 28 19.39 -19.41 14.76
N VAL A 29 20.35 -19.56 15.68
CA VAL A 29 21.80 -19.44 15.37
C VAL A 29 22.19 -20.39 14.24
N ARG A 30 21.61 -21.60 14.22
CA ARG A 30 21.80 -22.57 13.14
C ARG A 30 21.33 -22.04 11.78
N THR A 31 20.23 -21.29 11.74
CA THR A 31 19.74 -20.65 10.51
C THR A 31 20.73 -19.61 10.01
N ILE A 32 21.27 -18.77 10.91
CA ILE A 32 22.31 -17.80 10.56
C ILE A 32 23.56 -18.47 10.03
N GLN A 33 24.03 -19.55 10.67
CA GLN A 33 25.20 -20.31 10.20
C GLN A 33 25.00 -20.90 8.81
N ARG A 34 23.81 -21.46 8.54
CA ARG A 34 23.47 -21.99 7.21
C ARG A 34 23.45 -20.88 6.15
N LEU A 35 22.85 -19.74 6.48
CA LEU A 35 22.84 -18.56 5.61
C LEU A 35 24.25 -18.02 5.35
N GLU A 36 25.12 -17.97 6.36
CA GLU A 36 26.53 -17.57 6.20
C GLU A 36 27.34 -18.57 5.38
N ALA A 37 26.93 -19.85 5.36
CA ALA A 37 27.52 -20.90 4.52
C ALA A 37 26.97 -20.93 3.09
N GLY A 38 25.96 -20.11 2.76
CA GLY A 38 25.37 -20.02 1.42
C GLY A 38 24.30 -21.09 1.12
N ASP A 39 23.68 -21.68 2.14
CA ASP A 39 22.54 -22.59 1.97
C ASP A 39 21.29 -21.86 1.44
N ASP A 40 20.56 -22.53 0.57
CA ASP A 40 19.26 -22.06 0.08
C ASP A 40 18.28 -21.85 1.25
N SER A 41 17.70 -20.65 1.27
CA SER A 41 16.78 -20.20 2.30
C SER A 41 15.61 -19.46 1.67
N SER A 42 14.46 -19.46 2.34
CA SER A 42 13.29 -18.75 1.84
C SER A 42 13.54 -17.24 1.74
N LEU A 43 12.89 -16.58 0.79
CA LEU A 43 12.97 -15.13 0.62
C LEU A 43 12.54 -14.37 1.88
N GLU A 44 11.63 -14.95 2.66
CA GLU A 44 11.23 -14.45 3.98
C GLU A 44 12.40 -14.46 4.97
N THR A 45 13.14 -15.58 5.05
CA THR A 45 14.32 -15.70 5.92
C THR A 45 15.40 -14.68 5.53
N LEU A 46 15.64 -14.52 4.22
CA LEU A 46 16.58 -13.53 3.71
C LEU A 46 16.17 -12.09 4.05
N ARG A 47 14.86 -11.77 4.00
CA ARG A 47 14.34 -10.46 4.41
C ARG A 47 14.54 -10.20 5.91
N LEU A 48 14.33 -11.20 6.76
CA LEU A 48 14.55 -11.07 8.21
C LEU A 48 16.01 -10.73 8.53
N VAL A 49 16.95 -11.43 7.88
CA VAL A 49 18.39 -11.15 8.06
C VAL A 49 18.79 -9.80 7.47
N ALA A 50 18.27 -9.43 6.29
CA ALA A 50 18.54 -8.13 5.69
C ALA A 50 18.05 -6.97 6.58
N ASN A 51 16.86 -7.10 7.16
CA ASN A 51 16.32 -6.13 8.11
C ASN A 51 17.17 -6.02 9.38
N ALA A 52 17.58 -7.15 9.95
CA ALA A 52 18.43 -7.19 11.15
C ALA A 52 19.81 -6.57 10.91
N LEU A 53 20.36 -6.75 9.70
CA LEU A 53 21.59 -6.13 9.26
C LEU A 53 21.38 -4.71 8.74
N ASN A 54 20.15 -4.21 8.62
CA ASN A 54 19.81 -2.90 8.06
C ASN A 54 20.46 -2.66 6.69
N VAL A 55 20.29 -3.63 5.79
CA VAL A 55 20.75 -3.62 4.39
C VAL A 55 19.64 -4.18 3.50
N SER A 56 19.71 -3.99 2.19
CA SER A 56 18.81 -4.68 1.26
C SER A 56 19.14 -6.17 1.13
N VAL A 57 18.15 -7.00 0.77
CA VAL A 57 18.38 -8.43 0.49
C VAL A 57 19.44 -8.64 -0.61
N THR A 58 19.55 -7.69 -1.53
CA THR A 58 20.52 -7.70 -2.62
C THR A 58 21.96 -7.49 -2.16
N GLU A 59 22.18 -6.75 -1.08
CA GLU A 59 23.50 -6.50 -0.52
C GLU A 59 24.08 -7.72 0.21
N LEU A 60 23.24 -8.68 0.59
CA LEU A 60 23.66 -9.92 1.26
C LEU A 60 24.48 -10.86 0.35
N PHE A 61 24.61 -10.57 -0.94
CA PHE A 61 25.32 -11.40 -1.92
C PHE A 61 26.45 -10.60 -2.60
N GLU A 62 27.58 -11.26 -2.91
CA GLU A 62 28.74 -10.60 -3.53
C GLU A 62 28.52 -10.34 -5.02
N SER A 63 28.51 -9.06 -5.37
CA SER A 63 28.29 -8.49 -6.69
C SER A 63 27.20 -9.16 -7.53
N VAL A 64 25.96 -8.72 -7.32
CA VAL A 64 25.02 -8.68 -8.42
C VAL A 64 25.17 -7.31 -9.09
N SER A 65 26.22 -7.13 -9.89
CA SER A 65 26.17 -6.17 -11.00
C SER A 65 25.42 -6.82 -12.16
N ASP A 66 24.22 -7.36 -11.89
CA ASP A 66 23.29 -7.68 -12.94
C ASP A 66 22.67 -6.35 -13.36
N GLU A 67 23.12 -5.79 -14.48
CA GLU A 67 22.37 -4.73 -15.18
C GLU A 67 20.88 -5.09 -15.27
N ASN A 68 20.55 -6.40 -15.34
CA ASN A 68 19.20 -6.91 -15.35
C ASN A 68 18.41 -6.59 -14.07
N LYS A 69 19.05 -6.64 -12.89
CA LYS A 69 18.41 -6.35 -11.60
C LYS A 69 18.25 -4.85 -11.38
N GLU A 70 19.21 -4.05 -11.83
CA GLU A 70 19.08 -2.58 -11.84
C GLU A 70 17.96 -2.13 -12.80
N LYS A 71 17.89 -2.71 -14.00
CA LYS A 71 16.80 -2.50 -14.95
C LYS A 71 15.44 -2.91 -14.35
N GLU A 72 15.38 -4.03 -13.63
CA GLU A 72 14.17 -4.49 -12.93
C GLU A 72 13.73 -3.54 -11.82
N ILE A 73 14.65 -3.07 -10.97
CA ILE A 73 14.36 -2.08 -9.91
C ILE A 73 13.84 -0.77 -10.52
N ASN A 74 14.51 -0.27 -11.56
CA ASN A 74 14.10 0.96 -12.25
C ASN A 74 12.75 0.80 -12.95
N TYR A 75 12.47 -0.37 -13.52
CA TYR A 75 11.17 -0.71 -14.09
C TYR A 75 10.07 -0.71 -13.02
N LEU A 76 10.28 -1.39 -11.89
CA LEU A 76 9.32 -1.45 -10.79
C LEU A 76 9.06 -0.06 -10.19
N ALA A 77 10.10 0.76 -10.02
CA ALA A 77 9.98 2.13 -9.55
C ALA A 77 9.13 2.99 -10.50
N LYS A 78 9.35 2.86 -11.81
CA LYS A 78 8.57 3.57 -12.85
C LYS A 78 7.12 3.08 -12.92
N GLU A 79 6.89 1.78 -12.79
CA GLU A 79 5.53 1.23 -12.78
C GLU A 79 4.78 1.63 -11.50
N GLN A 80 5.47 1.69 -10.36
CA GLN A 80 4.90 2.17 -9.11
C GLN A 80 4.46 3.64 -9.19
N THR A 81 5.29 4.55 -9.74
CA THR A 81 4.90 5.97 -9.90
C THR A 81 3.68 6.10 -10.80
N LYS A 82 3.64 5.36 -11.89
CA LYS A 82 2.48 5.29 -12.79
C LYS A 82 1.21 4.80 -12.09
N GLN A 83 1.30 3.73 -11.27
CA GLN A 83 0.16 3.25 -10.48
C GLN A 83 -0.32 4.28 -9.45
N ILE A 84 0.60 5.02 -8.81
CA ILE A 84 0.26 6.10 -7.88
C ILE A 84 -0.50 7.21 -8.60
N GLU A 85 -0.03 7.64 -9.77
CA GLU A 85 -0.67 8.69 -10.58
C GLU A 85 -2.06 8.27 -11.05
N GLN A 86 -2.20 7.04 -11.55
CA GLN A 86 -3.49 6.47 -11.94
C GLN A 86 -4.46 6.37 -10.76
N ARG A 87 -3.99 5.87 -9.61
CA ARG A 87 -4.81 5.80 -8.40
C ARG A 87 -5.25 7.19 -7.94
N LYS A 88 -4.40 8.21 -8.07
CA LYS A 88 -4.72 9.60 -7.73
C LYS A 88 -5.79 10.17 -8.66
N SER A 89 -5.67 9.99 -9.98
CA SER A 89 -6.66 10.47 -10.93
C SER A 89 -8.01 9.75 -10.77
N GLU A 90 -7.99 8.43 -10.55
CA GLU A 90 -9.23 7.66 -10.29
C GLU A 90 -9.90 8.08 -8.97
N LYS A 91 -9.11 8.43 -7.94
CA LYS A 91 -9.64 8.99 -6.70
C LYS A 91 -10.30 10.33 -6.92
N GLN A 92 -9.67 11.20 -7.72
CA GLN A 92 -10.22 12.52 -8.05
C GLN A 92 -11.54 12.38 -8.82
N ILE A 93 -11.59 11.52 -9.84
CA ILE A 93 -12.82 11.25 -10.60
C ILE A 93 -13.91 10.68 -9.69
N PHE A 94 -13.57 9.74 -8.81
CA PHE A 94 -14.51 9.18 -7.85
C PHE A 94 -15.09 10.26 -6.91
N ASN A 95 -14.24 11.12 -6.36
CA ASN A 95 -14.67 12.23 -5.52
C ASN A 95 -15.56 13.23 -6.28
N ILE A 96 -15.22 13.57 -7.54
CA ILE A 96 -16.03 14.45 -8.39
C ILE A 96 -17.40 13.83 -8.65
N LYS A 97 -17.49 12.53 -8.93
CA LYS A 97 -18.77 11.82 -9.15
C LYS A 97 -19.65 11.83 -7.90
N ILE A 98 -19.06 11.63 -6.72
CA ILE A 98 -19.80 11.72 -5.46
C ILE A 98 -20.31 13.16 -5.25
N LEU A 99 -19.46 14.14 -5.49
CA LEU A 99 -19.81 15.55 -5.34
C LEU A 99 -20.94 15.96 -6.30
N SER A 100 -20.89 15.52 -7.57
CA SER A 100 -21.94 15.84 -8.54
C SER A 100 -23.30 15.24 -8.17
N ILE A 101 -23.33 14.01 -7.61
CA ILE A 101 -24.58 13.39 -7.10
C ILE A 101 -25.12 14.18 -5.91
N PHE A 102 -24.25 14.59 -4.99
CA PHE A 102 -24.64 15.36 -3.82
C PHE A 102 -25.24 16.72 -4.22
N ILE A 103 -24.62 17.43 -5.16
CA ILE A 103 -25.13 18.70 -5.70
C ILE A 103 -26.50 18.48 -6.38
N LEU A 104 -26.68 17.40 -7.13
CA LEU A 104 -27.96 17.08 -7.77
C LEU A 104 -29.09 16.90 -6.73
N ILE A 105 -28.80 16.21 -5.62
CA ILE A 105 -29.74 16.07 -4.50
C ILE A 105 -30.07 17.43 -3.90
N LEU A 106 -29.08 18.30 -3.67
CA LEU A 106 -29.32 19.65 -3.15
C LEU A 106 -30.21 20.49 -4.08
N LEU A 107 -29.98 20.42 -5.39
CA LEU A 107 -30.78 21.16 -6.37
C LEU A 107 -32.24 20.70 -6.42
N LEU A 108 -32.53 19.42 -6.14
CA LEU A 108 -33.90 18.92 -6.05
C LEU A 108 -34.71 19.62 -4.94
N ALA A 109 -34.05 20.14 -3.89
CA ALA A 109 -34.74 20.89 -2.85
C ALA A 109 -35.42 22.16 -3.39
N ALA A 110 -34.80 22.83 -4.37
CA ALA A 110 -35.32 24.07 -4.95
C ALA A 110 -36.62 23.86 -5.76
N PHE A 111 -36.96 22.62 -6.10
CA PHE A 111 -38.20 22.29 -6.80
C PHE A 111 -39.37 21.99 -5.86
N ILE A 112 -39.14 21.85 -4.55
CA ILE A 112 -40.18 21.49 -3.57
C ILE A 112 -41.27 22.55 -3.53
N ASP A 113 -40.92 23.84 -3.55
CA ASP A 113 -41.86 24.96 -3.45
C ASP A 113 -42.78 25.12 -4.68
N LYS A 114 -42.54 24.37 -5.77
CA LYS A 114 -43.40 24.37 -6.97
C LYS A 114 -44.64 23.49 -6.82
N PHE A 115 -44.72 22.69 -5.77
CA PHE A 115 -45.83 21.76 -5.52
C PHE A 115 -46.85 22.31 -4.51
N PRO A 116 -48.10 21.81 -4.48
CA PRO A 116 -49.11 22.17 -3.48
C PRO A 116 -48.66 21.92 -2.02
N GLU A 117 -49.13 22.74 -1.07
CA GLU A 117 -48.70 22.71 0.35
C GLU A 117 -48.74 21.31 1.01
N HIS A 118 -49.79 20.54 0.75
CA HIS A 118 -49.94 19.19 1.31
C HIS A 118 -48.90 18.19 0.79
N ILE A 119 -48.32 18.44 -0.39
CA ILE A 119 -47.31 17.58 -1.02
C ILE A 119 -45.89 18.01 -0.59
N GLN A 120 -45.68 19.30 -0.33
CA GLN A 120 -44.38 19.86 0.05
C GLN A 120 -43.78 19.18 1.30
N GLY A 121 -44.59 18.98 2.35
CA GLY A 121 -44.13 18.33 3.58
C GLY A 121 -43.64 16.90 3.35
N ILE A 122 -44.37 16.13 2.54
CA ILE A 122 -44.02 14.75 2.18
C ILE A 122 -42.71 14.73 1.36
N LEU A 123 -42.59 15.64 0.38
CA LEU A 123 -41.40 15.79 -0.45
C LEU A 123 -40.17 16.22 0.37
N GLY A 124 -40.33 17.11 1.34
CA GLY A 124 -39.27 17.55 2.23
C GLY A 124 -38.72 16.41 3.10
N ILE A 125 -39.60 15.59 3.69
CA ILE A 125 -39.20 14.41 4.47
C ILE A 125 -38.48 13.38 3.58
N LEU A 126 -39.02 13.13 2.39
CA LEU A 126 -38.40 12.22 1.41
C LEU A 126 -37.02 12.70 0.98
N TRP A 127 -36.89 14.00 0.69
CA TRP A 127 -35.62 14.64 0.33
C TRP A 127 -34.59 14.51 1.44
N LEU A 128 -34.99 14.77 2.69
CA LEU A 128 -34.11 14.61 3.86
C LEU A 128 -33.63 13.16 4.00
N GLY A 129 -34.51 12.19 3.78
CA GLY A 129 -34.18 10.77 3.75
C GLY A 129 -33.15 10.42 2.68
N LEU A 130 -33.35 10.93 1.44
CA LEU A 130 -32.40 10.74 0.34
C LEU A 130 -31.04 11.36 0.62
N PHE A 131 -31.02 12.52 1.29
CA PHE A 131 -29.78 13.18 1.71
C PHE A 131 -28.98 12.33 2.71
N PHE A 132 -29.60 11.81 3.76
CA PHE A 132 -28.94 10.95 4.74
C PHE A 132 -28.50 9.61 4.13
N LEU A 133 -29.33 9.02 3.27
CA LEU A 133 -28.98 7.79 2.55
C LEU A 133 -27.74 8.01 1.67
N SER A 134 -27.63 9.16 1.00
CA SER A 134 -26.47 9.59 0.22
C SER A 134 -25.18 9.60 1.06
N LEU A 135 -25.21 10.07 2.31
CA LEU A 135 -24.05 10.05 3.21
C LEU A 135 -23.63 8.63 3.62
N CYS A 136 -24.59 7.75 3.89
CA CYS A 136 -24.33 6.33 4.16
C CYS A 136 -23.68 5.65 2.95
N ILE A 137 -24.24 5.85 1.76
CA ILE A 137 -23.69 5.34 0.50
C ILE A 137 -22.29 5.87 0.26
N MET A 138 -22.04 7.16 0.51
CA MET A 138 -20.70 7.77 0.38
C MET A 138 -19.66 7.04 1.24
N LYS A 139 -19.97 6.77 2.52
CA LYS A 139 -19.09 6.01 3.42
C LYS A 139 -18.85 4.59 2.91
N TYR A 140 -19.91 3.88 2.53
CA TYR A 140 -19.81 2.52 2.01
C TYR A 140 -18.95 2.45 0.74
N MET A 141 -19.26 3.30 -0.24
CA MET A 141 -18.53 3.39 -1.50
C MET A 141 -17.05 3.72 -1.29
N LYS A 142 -16.71 4.64 -0.36
CA LYS A 142 -15.32 4.96 -0.02
C LYS A 142 -14.59 3.75 0.57
N SER A 143 -15.24 2.96 1.42
CA SER A 143 -14.65 1.75 2.00
C SER A 143 -14.41 0.69 0.93
N ASN A 144 -15.42 0.42 0.10
CA ASN A 144 -15.33 -0.58 -0.97
C ASN A 144 -14.31 -0.16 -2.06
N TRP A 145 -14.27 1.12 -2.41
CA TRP A 145 -13.27 1.68 -3.34
C TRP A 145 -11.85 1.49 -2.81
N ARG A 146 -11.61 1.65 -1.50
CA ARG A 146 -10.29 1.41 -0.90
C ARG A 146 -9.81 -0.03 -1.13
N LEU A 147 -10.69 -1.00 -0.94
CA LEU A 147 -10.38 -2.42 -1.15
C LEU A 147 -10.07 -2.71 -2.62
N LYS A 148 -10.97 -2.30 -3.53
CA LYS A 148 -10.78 -2.48 -4.97
C LYS A 148 -9.49 -1.84 -5.50
N MET A 149 -9.10 -0.69 -4.96
CA MET A 149 -7.87 -0.01 -5.37
C MET A 149 -6.61 -0.69 -4.85
N ASN A 150 -6.65 -1.37 -3.70
CA ASN A 150 -5.50 -2.13 -3.22
C ASN A 150 -5.26 -3.39 -4.06
N GLU A 151 -6.33 -3.99 -4.60
CA GLU A 151 -6.23 -5.11 -5.53
C GLU A 151 -5.76 -4.67 -6.92
N LYS A 152 -6.35 -3.59 -7.46
CA LYS A 152 -6.00 -3.05 -8.78
C LYS A 152 -4.59 -2.46 -8.86
N TYR A 153 -4.10 -1.86 -7.77
CA TYR A 153 -2.79 -1.20 -7.69
C TYR A 153 -1.92 -1.83 -6.59
N PRO A 154 -1.43 -3.06 -6.79
CA PRO A 154 -0.77 -3.83 -5.74
C PRO A 154 0.52 -3.18 -5.22
N LEU A 155 1.26 -2.46 -6.09
CA LEU A 155 2.51 -1.78 -5.72
C LEU A 155 2.27 -0.55 -4.81
N THR A 156 1.02 -0.16 -4.58
CA THR A 156 0.67 0.99 -3.72
C THR A 156 0.17 0.59 -2.33
N ARG A 157 -0.03 -0.70 -2.06
CA ARG A 157 -0.71 -1.22 -0.86
C ARG A 157 0.03 -0.90 0.45
N ASP A 158 1.36 -1.00 0.42
CA ASP A 158 2.22 -0.91 1.61
C ASP A 158 2.96 0.44 1.72
N LEU A 159 2.67 1.38 0.80
CA LEU A 159 3.17 2.74 0.90
C LEU A 159 2.50 3.43 2.09
N LYS A 160 3.29 3.73 3.13
CA LYS A 160 2.94 4.67 4.20
C LYS A 160 2.64 6.02 3.58
N THR A 161 1.41 6.22 3.12
CA THR A 161 0.90 7.48 2.60
C THR A 161 0.53 8.45 3.72
N GLU A 162 0.83 8.11 4.97
CA GLU A 162 0.70 9.00 6.12
C GLU A 162 2.08 9.53 6.54
N LYS A 163 2.54 10.58 5.85
CA LYS A 163 2.94 11.75 6.62
C LYS A 163 1.66 12.53 6.84
N LYS A 164 1.03 12.33 8.00
CA LYS A 164 0.15 13.35 8.58
C LYS A 164 1.01 14.60 8.77
N GLN A 165 0.87 15.56 7.86
CA GLN A 165 1.08 16.96 8.15
C GLN A 165 -0.32 17.59 8.27
#